data_AF-A0A1M6LFY4-F1
#
_entry.id   AF-A0A1M6LFY4-F1
#
_cell.length_a   1.000
_cell.length_b   1.000
_cell.length_c   1.000
_cell.angle_alpha   90.00
_cell.angle_beta   90.00
_cell.angle_gamma   90.00
#
_symmetry.space_group_name_H-M   'P 1'
#
loop_
_entity.id
_entity.type
_entity.pdbx_description
1 polymer ?
#
loop_
_entity_poly.entity_id
_entity_poly.type
_entity_poly.pdbx_seq_one_letter_code
_entity_poly.pdbx_strand_id
1 'polypeptide(L)'
;MKPLPTCIATVLLLSLCHFSWAQDTSEIDMDEYFSELNLTTDQKTTFDEITAEYYSGLQEVQTNETSKVKMYKGYKAHKKTRDSKMKKLLSPDQFDLYATKQKALEKQAREENK
;
A
#
# COMPACT_ATOMS: atom_id res chain seq x y z
N MET A 1 34.64 -17.26 59.60
CA MET A 1 35.43 -17.87 58.51
C MET A 1 34.51 -18.68 57.61
N LYS A 2 34.79 -18.62 56.30
CA LYS A 2 34.12 -19.25 55.12
C LYS A 2 33.05 -18.40 54.41
N PRO A 3 33.02 -18.46 53.05
CA PRO A 3 33.10 -17.25 52.23
C PRO A 3 31.89 -17.01 51.30
N LEU A 4 31.85 -15.79 50.79
CA LEU A 4 30.97 -15.29 49.72
C LEU A 4 31.24 -16.06 48.40
N PRO A 5 30.19 -16.47 47.65
CA PRO A 5 30.35 -16.84 46.25
C PRO A 5 30.12 -15.63 45.34
N THR A 6 31.19 -15.32 44.63
CA THR A 6 31.34 -14.42 43.50
C THR A 6 30.52 -14.87 42.28
N CYS A 7 30.23 -13.92 41.39
CA CYS A 7 29.63 -14.05 40.05
C CYS A 7 28.12 -14.31 40.13
N ILE A 8 27.25 -13.46 39.58
CA ILE A 8 26.96 -13.38 38.16
C ILE A 8 26.75 -11.89 37.79
N ALA A 9 27.78 -11.28 37.23
CA ALA A 9 27.63 -10.18 36.30
C ALA A 9 27.51 -10.81 34.91
N THR A 10 26.30 -10.85 34.35
CA THR A 10 26.04 -11.08 32.92
C THR A 10 24.79 -10.29 32.59
N VAL A 11 24.97 -9.03 32.19
CA VAL A 11 24.82 -8.62 30.78
C VAL A 11 23.35 -8.71 30.33
N LEU A 12 22.60 -7.69 30.74
CA LEU A 12 21.92 -6.75 29.84
C LEU A 12 22.15 -7.05 28.34
N LEU A 13 21.33 -7.91 27.73
CA LEU A 13 21.20 -8.06 26.27
C LEU A 13 20.06 -9.03 25.93
N LEU A 14 18.81 -8.64 26.23
CA LEU A 14 17.67 -9.09 25.43
C LEU A 14 17.40 -8.03 24.39
N SER A 15 18.32 -8.04 23.42
CA SER A 15 18.22 -7.35 22.14
C SER A 15 16.93 -7.77 21.46
N LEU A 16 15.98 -6.82 21.38
CA LEU A 16 15.28 -6.44 20.16
C LEU A 16 15.24 -7.53 19.07
N CYS A 17 14.35 -8.51 19.21
CA CYS A 17 13.79 -9.17 18.03
C CYS A 17 12.68 -8.26 17.48
N HIS A 18 13.06 -7.05 17.03
CA HIS A 18 12.29 -6.40 15.99
C HIS A 18 12.62 -7.16 14.71
N PHE A 19 11.84 -8.20 14.45
CA PHE A 19 11.65 -8.70 13.10
C PHE A 19 10.94 -7.56 12.35
N SER A 20 11.70 -6.54 11.95
CA SER A 20 11.32 -5.72 10.81
C SER A 20 11.34 -6.68 9.64
N TRP A 21 10.20 -7.31 9.37
CA TRP A 21 9.84 -7.67 8.02
C TRP A 21 9.79 -6.33 7.28
N ALA A 22 10.96 -5.87 6.82
CA ALA A 22 11.03 -4.97 5.68
C ALA A 22 10.46 -5.81 4.55
N GLN A 23 9.14 -5.74 4.42
CA GLN A 23 8.41 -6.29 3.30
C GLN A 23 9.00 -5.54 2.10
N ASP A 24 9.81 -6.25 1.31
CA ASP A 24 10.33 -5.81 0.03
C ASP A 24 9.11 -5.68 -0.90
N THR A 25 8.35 -4.60 -0.70
CA THR A 25 7.39 -4.12 -1.66
C THR A 25 8.23 -3.66 -2.81
N SER A 26 8.11 -4.31 -3.97
CA SER A 26 8.55 -3.76 -5.24
C SER A 26 8.11 -2.29 -5.27
N GLU A 27 9.06 -1.39 -4.99
CA GLU A 27 8.78 0.01 -4.74
C GLU A 27 8.35 0.57 -6.09
N ILE A 28 7.04 0.59 -6.32
CA ILE A 28 6.47 1.31 -7.44
C ILE A 28 6.90 2.73 -7.17
N ASP A 29 7.88 3.21 -7.93
CA ASP A 29 8.37 4.56 -7.81
C ASP A 29 7.19 5.49 -8.13
N MET A 30 6.51 5.92 -7.06
CA MET A 30 5.32 6.74 -7.15
C MET A 30 5.68 8.09 -7.75
N ASP A 31 6.92 8.56 -7.54
CA ASP A 31 7.41 9.81 -8.11
C ASP A 31 7.60 9.67 -9.63
N GLU A 32 8.16 8.55 -10.11
CA GLU A 32 8.19 8.20 -11.54
C GLU A 32 6.76 8.09 -12.11
N TYR A 33 5.86 7.40 -11.41
CA TYR A 33 4.45 7.24 -11.79
C TYR A 33 3.74 8.59 -11.97
N PHE A 34 3.96 9.53 -11.06
CA PHE A 34 3.37 10.87 -11.11
C PHE A 34 4.04 11.78 -12.14
N SER A 35 5.34 11.62 -12.37
CA SER A 35 6.09 12.40 -13.34
C SER A 35 5.53 12.20 -14.76
N GLU A 36 5.18 10.97 -15.13
CA GLU A 36 4.66 10.67 -16.48
C GLU A 36 3.22 11.17 -16.69
N LEU A 37 2.40 11.19 -15.63
CA LEU A 37 1.02 11.68 -15.71
C LEU A 37 0.92 13.19 -15.94
N ASN A 38 2.01 13.94 -15.68
CA ASN A 38 2.08 15.39 -15.90
C ASN A 38 0.88 16.14 -15.29
N LEU A 39 0.51 15.79 -14.05
CA LEU A 39 -0.63 16.38 -13.37
C LEU A 39 -0.39 17.86 -13.03
N THR A 40 -1.41 18.69 -13.21
CA THR A 40 -1.39 20.06 -12.68
C THR A 40 -1.42 20.05 -11.15
N THR A 41 -1.06 21.15 -10.50
CA THR A 41 -1.11 21.25 -9.03
C THR A 41 -2.50 20.92 -8.48
N ASP A 42 -3.55 21.47 -9.10
CA ASP A 42 -4.94 21.20 -8.69
C ASP A 42 -5.32 19.74 -8.91
N GLN A 43 -4.87 19.14 -10.02
CA GLN A 43 -5.10 17.71 -10.28
C GLN A 43 -4.40 16.84 -9.24
N LYS A 44 -3.19 17.18 -8.80
CA LYS A 44 -2.46 16.42 -7.78
C LYS A 44 -3.22 16.36 -6.47
N THR A 45 -3.70 17.51 -5.97
CA THR A 45 -4.48 17.55 -4.73
C THR A 45 -5.71 16.65 -4.80
N THR A 46 -6.51 16.76 -5.86
CA THR A 46 -7.70 15.90 -6.02
C THR A 46 -7.32 14.43 -6.26
N PHE A 47 -6.21 14.15 -6.94
CA PHE A 47 -5.72 12.79 -7.13
C PHE A 47 -5.39 12.13 -5.79
N ASP A 48 -4.68 12.86 -4.91
CA ASP A 48 -4.29 12.38 -3.59
C ASP A 48 -5.53 12.11 -2.72
N GLU A 49 -6.52 13.00 -2.76
CA GLU A 49 -7.80 12.81 -2.08
C GLU A 49 -8.53 11.55 -2.56
N ILE A 50 -8.66 11.36 -3.88
CA ILE A 50 -9.31 10.16 -4.46
C ILE A 50 -8.54 8.90 -4.06
N THR A 51 -7.21 8.96 -4.03
CA THR A 51 -6.33 7.84 -3.70
C THR A 51 -6.41 7.48 -2.23
N ALA A 52 -6.40 8.49 -1.34
CA ALA A 52 -6.57 8.31 0.10
C ALA A 52 -7.95 7.69 0.41
N GLU A 53 -9.02 8.17 -0.22
CA GLU A 53 -10.36 7.61 -0.08
C GLU A 53 -10.42 6.14 -0.52
N TYR A 54 -9.76 5.81 -1.64
CA TYR A 54 -9.67 4.43 -2.12
C TYR A 54 -9.02 3.51 -1.10
N TYR A 55 -7.84 3.89 -0.56
CA TYR A 55 -7.13 3.06 0.41
C TYR A 55 -7.88 2.93 1.74
N SER A 56 -8.51 4.01 2.21
CA SER A 56 -9.38 3.97 3.39
C SER A 56 -10.51 2.96 3.19
N GLY A 57 -11.16 2.96 2.01
CA GLY A 57 -12.18 1.97 1.68
C GLY A 57 -11.67 0.52 1.61
N LEU A 58 -10.44 0.31 1.10
CA LEU A 58 -9.82 -1.02 1.13
C LEU A 58 -9.56 -1.49 2.57
N GLN A 59 -9.09 -0.61 3.44
CA GLN A 59 -8.85 -0.92 4.84
C GLN A 59 -10.16 -1.26 5.57
N GLU A 60 -11.23 -0.54 5.27
CA GLU A 60 -12.56 -0.83 5.81
C GLU A 60 -13.03 -2.23 5.39
N VAL A 61 -12.92 -2.58 4.10
CA VAL A 61 -13.27 -3.91 3.60
C VAL A 61 -12.41 -4.99 4.30
N GLN A 62 -11.11 -4.76 4.46
CA GLN A 62 -10.22 -5.71 5.12
C GLN A 62 -10.54 -5.89 6.61
N THR A 63 -10.98 -4.83 7.28
CA THR A 63 -11.30 -4.85 8.71
C THR A 63 -12.66 -5.50 8.97
N ASN A 64 -13.65 -5.24 8.11
CA ASN A 64 -15.04 -5.59 8.37
C ASN A 64 -15.51 -6.88 7.67
N GLU A 65 -14.86 -7.32 6.58
CA GLU A 65 -15.31 -8.48 5.81
C GLU A 65 -14.40 -9.70 6.02
N THR A 66 -15.00 -10.80 6.50
CA THR A 66 -14.29 -12.07 6.72
C THR A 66 -14.40 -13.04 5.55
N SER A 67 -15.42 -12.85 4.70
CA SER A 67 -15.62 -13.69 3.53
C SER A 67 -14.76 -13.21 2.36
N LYS A 68 -13.85 -14.06 1.87
CA LYS A 68 -13.02 -13.77 0.70
C LYS A 68 -13.83 -13.28 -0.51
N VAL A 69 -15.03 -13.84 -0.71
CA VAL A 69 -15.93 -13.43 -1.82
C VAL A 69 -16.47 -12.02 -1.60
N LYS A 70 -16.85 -11.67 -0.37
CA LYS A 70 -17.33 -10.33 -0.04
C LYS A 70 -16.19 -9.30 -0.09
N MET A 71 -15.01 -9.64 0.42
CA MET A 71 -13.80 -8.81 0.31
C MET A 71 -13.49 -8.49 -1.16
N TYR A 72 -13.45 -9.51 -2.02
CA TYR A 72 -13.22 -9.31 -3.45
C TYR A 72 -14.25 -8.36 -4.09
N LYS A 73 -15.54 -8.54 -3.76
CA LYS A 73 -16.60 -7.64 -4.25
C LYS A 73 -16.43 -6.21 -3.74
N GLY A 74 -16.06 -6.03 -2.47
CA GLY A 74 -15.76 -4.74 -1.86
C GLY A 74 -14.60 -4.04 -2.56
N TYR A 75 -13.45 -4.71 -2.69
CA TYR A 75 -12.29 -4.17 -3.40
C TYR A 75 -12.63 -3.77 -4.85
N LYS A 76 -13.38 -4.61 -5.56
CA LYS A 76 -13.83 -4.31 -6.92
C LYS A 76 -14.75 -3.08 -6.97
N ALA A 77 -15.62 -2.88 -5.99
CA ALA A 77 -16.49 -1.71 -5.91
C ALA A 77 -15.68 -0.42 -5.68
N HIS A 78 -14.78 -0.40 -4.68
CA HIS A 78 -13.92 0.77 -4.42
C HIS A 78 -13.03 1.09 -5.62
N LYS A 79 -12.49 0.06 -6.29
CA LYS A 79 -11.71 0.23 -7.52
C LYS A 79 -12.52 0.93 -8.61
N LYS A 80 -13.76 0.46 -8.86
CA LYS A 80 -14.65 1.06 -9.86
C LYS A 80 -14.96 2.52 -9.53
N THR A 81 -15.19 2.83 -8.26
CA THR A 81 -15.43 4.21 -7.80
C THR A 81 -14.22 5.10 -8.04
N ARG A 82 -13.03 4.66 -7.63
CA ARG A 82 -11.76 5.37 -7.87
C ARG A 82 -11.53 5.60 -9.35
N ASP A 83 -11.63 4.57 -10.19
CA ASP A 83 -11.42 4.67 -11.64
C ASP A 83 -12.44 5.66 -12.27
N SER A 84 -13.68 5.68 -11.78
CA SER A 84 -14.69 6.66 -12.24
C SER A 84 -14.38 8.10 -11.82
N LYS A 85 -13.79 8.31 -10.64
CA LYS A 85 -13.36 9.64 -10.17
C LYS A 85 -12.13 10.10 -10.95
N MET A 86 -11.14 9.22 -11.13
CA MET A 86 -9.93 9.51 -11.92
C MET A 86 -10.27 9.86 -13.37
N LYS A 87 -11.22 9.16 -14.00
CA LYS A 87 -11.67 9.49 -15.36
C LYS A 87 -12.26 10.90 -15.51
N LYS A 88 -12.82 11.46 -14.43
CA LYS A 88 -13.36 12.84 -14.45
C LYS A 88 -12.27 13.88 -14.20
N LEU A 89 -11.23 13.52 -13.45
CA LEU A 89 -10.12 14.39 -13.09
C LEU A 89 -9.08 14.52 -14.21
N LEU A 90 -8.77 13.40 -14.85
CA LEU A 90 -7.70 13.27 -15.82
C LEU A 90 -8.22 13.54 -17.24
N SER A 91 -7.34 14.04 -18.11
CA SER A 91 -7.60 14.03 -19.55
C SER A 91 -7.70 12.58 -20.06
N PRO A 92 -8.28 12.36 -21.26
CA PRO A 92 -8.34 11.01 -21.85
C PRO A 92 -6.96 10.33 -21.91
N ASP A 93 -5.93 11.03 -22.37
CA ASP A 93 -4.57 10.49 -22.50
C ASP A 93 -3.95 10.17 -21.13
N GLN A 94 -4.14 11.06 -20.14
CA GLN A 94 -3.70 10.84 -18.77
C GLN A 94 -4.40 9.62 -18.14
N PHE A 95 -5.70 9.47 -18.40
CA PHE A 95 -6.48 8.34 -17.89
C PHE A 95 -6.05 7.02 -18.52
N ASP A 96 -5.76 7.00 -19.81
CA ASP A 96 -5.28 5.79 -20.50
C ASP A 96 -3.90 5.35 -19.99
N LEU A 97 -3.00 6.31 -19.76
CA LEU A 97 -1.71 6.04 -19.12
C LEU A 97 -1.90 5.49 -17.70
N TYR A 98 -2.72 6.17 -16.89
CA TYR A 98 -3.08 5.75 -15.54
C TYR A 98 -3.63 4.30 -15.54
N ALA A 99 -4.59 4.01 -16.40
CA ALA A 99 -5.23 2.69 -16.47
C ALA A 99 -4.25 1.60 -16.91
N THR A 100 -3.31 1.94 -17.79
CA THR A 100 -2.24 1.03 -18.24
C THR A 100 -1.31 0.69 -17.08
N LYS A 101 -0.83 1.69 -16.34
CA LYS A 101 0.02 1.45 -15.18
C LYS A 101 -0.72 0.67 -14.09
N GLN A 102 -1.96 1.02 -13.76
CA GLN A 102 -2.77 0.26 -12.78
C GLN A 102 -2.89 -1.22 -13.15
N LYS A 103 -3.09 -1.54 -14.44
CA LYS A 103 -3.11 -2.94 -14.90
C LYS A 103 -1.76 -3.64 -14.75
N ALA A 104 -0.66 -2.94 -14.98
CA ALA A 104 0.68 -3.49 -14.78
C ALA A 104 0.92 -3.83 -13.31
N LEU A 105 0.55 -2.92 -12.40
CA LEU A 105 0.64 -3.14 -10.95
C LEU A 105 -0.21 -4.33 -10.49
N GLU A 106 -1.46 -4.42 -10.97
CA GLU A 106 -2.33 -5.56 -10.66
C GLU A 106 -1.78 -6.89 -11.17
N LYS A 107 -1.17 -6.88 -12.35
CA LYS A 107 -0.54 -8.06 -12.94
C LYS A 107 0.65 -8.50 -12.10
N GLN A 108 1.53 -7.56 -11.73
CA GLN A 108 2.69 -7.83 -10.90
C GLN A 108 2.28 -8.38 -9.53
N ALA A 109 1.32 -7.73 -8.85
CA ALA A 109 0.80 -8.20 -7.57
C ALA A 109 0.20 -9.61 -7.67
N ARG A 110 -0.46 -9.96 -8.78
CA ARG A 110 -0.97 -11.32 -9.02
C ARG A 110 0.14 -12.34 -9.21
N GLU A 111 1.22 -11.96 -9.89
CA GLU A 111 2.38 -12.82 -10.11
C GLU A 111 3.17 -13.07 -8.82
N GLU A 112 3.30 -12.06 -7.95
CA GLU A 112 3.92 -12.18 -6.62
C GLU A 112 3.11 -13.05 -5.64
N ASN A 113 1.79 -13.15 -5.83
CA ASN A 113 0.89 -13.97 -4.98
C ASN A 113 0.64 -15.40 -5.52
N LYS A 114 1.31 -15.81 -6.60
CA LYS A 114 1.23 -17.18 -7.16
C LYS A 114 2.31 -18.08 -6.58
#